data_AF-A0A1I2CFM5-F1
#
_entry.id   AF-A0A1I2CFM5-F1
#
_cell.length_a   1.000
_cell.length_b   1.000
_cell.length_c   1.000
_cell.angle_alpha   90.00
_cell.angle_beta   90.00
_cell.angle_gamma   90.00
#
_symmetry.space_group_name_H-M   'P 1'
#
loop_
_entity.id
_entity.type
_entity.pdbx_description
1 polymer ?
#
loop_
_entity_poly.entity_id
_entity_poly.type
_entity_poly.pdbx_seq_one_letter_code
_entity_poly.pdbx_strand_id
1 'polypeptide(L)'
;MTLMQKAVLPAQSVAYVEGGYDRVAGFVVPAEAVSAARTPAELFVAHGLGFPGSPVSPADPFLDVLRFEPTPQLRFENATGGTTEAERQLTGGAFVDRPPFTGTGFVAAEGMVIPLYWLVHSRIPAGAELVRYHADGREELVARYVDVVHGWRSGGTEKPAASLPQVSRFVGPMARWNDTYFSADLVGDEVVLVAEFESADELGFERASTGRWFRRVARAEVTELFEMYVTAKVAGVEVRVVDQWTQPDGVAAARVTYLGHNADIAEGLQLTKVDAGVYEASVAVAQLQDVVTSQLVPAAWQA
;
A
#
# COMPACT_ATOMS: atom_id res chain seq x y z
N MET A 1 16.00 14.33 -0.23
CA MET A 1 15.21 13.23 0.34
C MET A 1 14.70 12.41 -0.83
N THR A 2 14.95 11.10 -0.84
CA THR A 2 14.51 10.23 -1.95
C THR A 2 13.01 10.01 -1.81
N LEU A 3 12.21 10.51 -2.76
CA LEU A 3 10.79 10.18 -2.86
C LEU A 3 10.62 8.91 -3.69
N MET A 4 9.69 8.06 -3.29
CA MET A 4 9.22 6.94 -4.09
C MET A 4 7.98 7.35 -4.88
N GLN A 5 7.79 6.72 -6.02
CA GLN A 5 6.71 6.99 -6.94
C GLN A 5 6.08 5.69 -7.43
N LYS A 6 4.75 5.65 -7.48
CA LYS A 6 3.96 4.53 -7.99
C LYS A 6 2.86 5.04 -8.93
N ALA A 7 2.75 4.49 -10.13
CA ALA A 7 1.55 4.70 -10.94
C ALA A 7 0.32 4.05 -10.28
N VAL A 8 -0.79 4.77 -10.25
CA VAL A 8 -2.04 4.34 -9.60
C VAL A 8 -3.07 4.02 -10.67
N LEU A 9 -3.55 2.77 -10.68
CA LEU A 9 -4.56 2.33 -11.64
C LEU A 9 -5.91 3.06 -11.38
N PRO A 10 -6.76 3.27 -12.40
CA PRO A 10 -7.98 4.07 -12.27
C PRO A 10 -8.90 3.63 -11.13
N ALA A 11 -9.12 2.32 -10.97
CA ALA A 11 -9.93 1.78 -9.88
C ALA A 11 -9.34 2.07 -8.50
N GLN A 12 -8.01 2.08 -8.36
CA GLN A 12 -7.33 2.40 -7.11
C GLN A 12 -7.32 3.90 -6.81
N SER A 13 -7.22 4.75 -7.83
CA SER A 13 -7.39 6.21 -7.68
C SER A 13 -8.78 6.53 -7.13
N VAL A 14 -9.83 5.92 -7.70
CA VAL A 14 -11.20 5.98 -7.16
C VAL A 14 -11.25 5.42 -5.74
N ALA A 15 -10.65 4.27 -5.47
CA ALA A 15 -10.65 3.70 -4.11
C ALA A 15 -9.99 4.64 -3.08
N TYR A 16 -8.93 5.35 -3.45
CA TYR A 16 -8.27 6.36 -2.60
C TYR A 16 -9.17 7.57 -2.36
N VAL A 17 -9.54 8.28 -3.42
CA VAL A 17 -10.26 9.56 -3.32
C VAL A 17 -11.71 9.36 -2.91
N GLU A 18 -12.37 8.35 -3.48
CA GLU A 18 -13.78 8.07 -3.26
C GLU A 18 -14.02 7.17 -2.04
N GLY A 19 -13.25 6.09 -1.93
CA GLY A 19 -13.44 5.05 -0.92
C GLY A 19 -12.58 5.18 0.34
N GLY A 20 -11.64 6.13 0.40
CA GLY A 20 -10.76 6.28 1.56
C GLY A 20 -9.78 5.13 1.79
N TYR A 21 -9.54 4.30 0.76
CA TYR A 21 -8.61 3.19 0.82
C TYR A 21 -7.21 3.71 1.18
N ASP A 22 -6.54 3.10 2.14
CA ASP A 22 -5.31 3.62 2.75
C ASP A 22 -4.10 2.70 2.54
N ARG A 23 -4.22 1.75 1.62
CA ARG A 23 -3.25 0.67 1.43
C ARG A 23 -2.61 0.73 0.05
N VAL A 24 -1.34 0.33 -0.04
CA VAL A 24 -0.54 0.34 -1.27
C VAL A 24 0.42 -0.85 -1.30
N ALA A 25 0.62 -1.42 -2.48
CA ALA A 25 1.55 -2.52 -2.74
C ALA A 25 2.03 -2.48 -4.21
N GLY A 26 2.98 -3.34 -4.57
CA GLY A 26 3.36 -3.57 -5.96
C GLY A 26 4.56 -2.76 -6.40
N PHE A 27 4.80 -2.70 -7.71
CA PHE A 27 6.00 -2.06 -8.23
C PHE A 27 6.02 -0.54 -8.03
N VAL A 28 7.19 -0.05 -7.63
CA VAL A 28 7.49 1.36 -7.35
C VAL A 28 8.90 1.71 -7.81
N VAL A 29 9.13 2.98 -8.09
CA VAL A 29 10.40 3.51 -8.59
C VAL A 29 10.81 4.75 -7.79
N PRO A 30 12.10 5.11 -7.71
CA PRO A 30 12.50 6.42 -7.21
C PRO A 30 11.93 7.54 -8.09
N ALA A 31 11.27 8.53 -7.50
CA ALA A 31 10.64 9.63 -8.24
C ALA A 31 11.65 10.43 -9.09
N GLU A 32 12.89 10.56 -8.60
CA GLU A 32 13.97 11.24 -9.31
C GLU A 32 14.38 10.54 -10.61
N ALA A 33 14.37 9.19 -10.61
CA ALA A 33 14.75 8.37 -11.76
C ALA A 33 13.78 8.50 -12.92
N VAL A 34 12.54 8.92 -12.65
CA VAL A 34 11.46 9.12 -13.63
C VAL A 34 11.03 10.58 -13.73
N SER A 35 11.84 11.51 -13.22
CA SER A 35 11.53 12.95 -13.18
C SER A 35 11.40 13.61 -14.56
N ALA A 36 11.92 12.98 -15.61
CA ALA A 36 11.77 13.41 -16.99
C ALA A 36 10.42 13.00 -17.61
N ALA A 37 9.75 11.96 -17.08
CA ALA A 37 8.44 11.52 -17.53
C ALA A 37 7.37 12.46 -16.97
N ARG A 38 6.74 13.24 -17.86
CA ARG A 38 5.74 14.27 -17.50
C ARG A 38 4.38 14.03 -18.14
N THR A 39 4.27 13.07 -19.05
CA THR A 39 3.01 12.72 -19.71
C THR A 39 2.55 11.29 -19.35
N PRO A 40 1.25 10.98 -19.50
CA PRO A 40 0.74 9.62 -19.33
C PRO A 40 1.50 8.59 -20.18
N ALA A 41 1.85 8.92 -21.43
CA ALA A 41 2.61 8.03 -22.30
C ALA A 41 4.02 7.70 -21.77
N GLU A 42 4.74 8.71 -21.27
CA GLU A 42 6.08 8.51 -20.70
C GLU A 42 6.01 7.75 -19.37
N LEU A 43 5.05 8.10 -18.50
CA LEU A 43 4.85 7.42 -17.23
C LEU A 43 4.38 5.97 -17.41
N PHE A 44 3.60 5.69 -18.45
CA PHE A 44 3.19 4.33 -18.82
C PHE A 44 4.41 3.43 -19.06
N VAL A 45 5.42 3.94 -19.78
CA VAL A 45 6.69 3.25 -19.99
C VAL A 45 7.51 3.20 -18.70
N ALA A 46 7.67 4.34 -18.02
CA ALA A 46 8.52 4.48 -16.84
C ALA A 46 8.06 3.66 -15.63
N HIS A 47 6.77 3.30 -15.56
CA HIS A 47 6.20 2.42 -14.54
C HIS A 47 5.86 1.01 -15.06
N GLY A 48 6.23 0.68 -16.30
CA GLY A 48 6.03 -0.65 -16.87
C GLY A 48 4.56 -1.08 -16.97
N LEU A 49 3.67 -0.16 -17.31
CA LEU A 49 2.20 -0.38 -17.26
C LEU A 49 1.64 -1.15 -18.46
N GLY A 50 2.48 -1.62 -19.38
CA GLY A 50 2.07 -2.37 -20.58
C GLY A 50 1.80 -3.86 -20.35
N PHE A 51 1.46 -4.27 -19.13
CA PHE A 51 1.23 -5.67 -18.81
C PHE A 51 -0.13 -6.18 -19.34
N PRO A 52 -0.28 -7.50 -19.58
CA PRO A 52 -1.54 -8.07 -20.03
C PRO A 52 -2.71 -7.72 -19.10
N GLY A 53 -3.78 -7.16 -19.67
CA GLY A 53 -4.96 -6.73 -18.92
C GLY A 53 -4.81 -5.39 -18.21
N SER A 54 -3.76 -4.61 -18.49
CA SER A 54 -3.62 -3.27 -17.93
C SER A 54 -4.83 -2.39 -18.25
N PRO A 55 -5.41 -1.71 -17.24
CA PRO A 55 -6.56 -0.82 -17.44
C PRO A 55 -6.15 0.58 -17.90
N VAL A 56 -4.86 0.82 -18.11
CA VAL A 56 -4.32 2.12 -18.55
C VAL A 56 -3.73 2.00 -19.95
N SER A 57 -3.72 3.11 -20.67
CA SER A 57 -3.18 3.25 -22.01
C SER A 57 -2.26 4.47 -22.09
N PRO A 58 -1.20 4.46 -22.90
CA PRO A 58 -0.37 5.64 -23.13
C PRO A 58 -1.15 6.82 -23.74
N ALA A 59 -2.33 6.55 -24.32
CA ALA A 59 -3.22 7.57 -24.88
C ALA A 59 -4.25 8.13 -23.86
N ASP A 60 -4.23 7.67 -22.61
CA ASP A 60 -5.15 8.17 -21.60
C ASP A 60 -4.95 9.67 -21.37
N PRO A 61 -6.03 10.44 -21.12
CA PRO A 61 -5.95 11.90 -20.96
C PRO A 61 -5.13 12.28 -19.73
N PHE A 62 -5.06 11.40 -18.73
CA PHE A 62 -4.24 11.56 -17.55
C PHE A 62 -3.80 10.22 -16.97
N LEU A 63 -2.77 10.24 -16.12
CA LEU A 63 -2.37 9.15 -15.26
C LEU A 63 -2.17 9.68 -13.84
N ASP A 64 -2.74 8.99 -12.85
CA ASP A 64 -2.54 9.33 -11.44
C ASP A 64 -1.32 8.57 -10.88
N VAL A 65 -0.58 9.24 -10.02
CA VAL A 65 0.68 8.76 -9.45
C VAL A 65 0.70 9.07 -7.95
N LEU A 66 1.03 8.06 -7.15
CA LEU A 66 1.27 8.21 -5.72
C LEU A 66 2.76 8.53 -5.49
N ARG A 67 3.04 9.66 -4.84
CA ARG A 67 4.37 10.06 -4.37
C ARG A 67 4.42 10.00 -2.86
N PHE A 68 5.46 9.38 -2.32
CA PHE A 68 5.57 9.17 -0.87
C PHE A 68 7.03 9.05 -0.42
N GLU A 69 7.26 9.34 0.85
CA GLU A 69 8.56 9.13 1.48
C GLU A 69 8.74 7.65 1.86
N PRO A 70 9.95 7.08 1.68
CA PRO A 70 10.27 5.73 2.11
C PRO A 70 10.47 5.71 3.64
N THR A 71 9.39 5.91 4.39
CA THR A 71 9.43 5.93 5.86
C THR A 71 9.80 4.55 6.41
N PRO A 72 10.29 4.45 7.67
CA PRO A 72 10.72 3.18 8.26
C PRO A 72 9.66 2.07 8.29
N GLN A 73 8.36 2.41 8.16
CA GLN A 73 7.27 1.43 8.10
C GLN A 73 7.19 0.68 6.77
N LEU A 74 7.80 1.22 5.71
CA LEU A 74 7.73 0.66 4.37
C LEU A 74 8.84 -0.35 4.15
N ARG A 75 8.51 -1.45 3.48
CA ARG A 75 9.46 -2.48 3.08
C ARG A 75 9.49 -2.62 1.58
N PHE A 76 10.70 -2.54 1.04
CA PHE A 76 10.96 -2.63 -0.39
C PHE A 76 11.79 -3.87 -0.67
N GLU A 77 11.39 -4.61 -1.69
CA GLU A 77 12.13 -5.76 -2.21
C GLU A 77 12.68 -5.41 -3.59
N ASN A 78 13.86 -5.94 -3.93
CA ASN A 78 14.38 -5.79 -5.29
C ASN A 78 13.50 -6.61 -6.24
N ALA A 79 13.01 -5.98 -7.31
CA ALA A 79 12.15 -6.62 -8.30
C ALA A 79 12.94 -7.49 -9.29
N THR A 80 13.70 -8.45 -8.76
CA THR A 80 14.53 -9.38 -9.52
C THR A 80 13.84 -10.72 -9.70
N GLY A 81 14.01 -11.37 -10.86
CA GLY A 81 13.31 -12.60 -11.20
C GLY A 81 13.32 -12.85 -12.71
N GLY A 82 12.16 -13.11 -13.30
CA GLY A 82 12.01 -13.23 -14.74
C GLY A 82 10.55 -13.24 -15.19
N THR A 83 10.32 -13.48 -16.48
CA THR A 83 8.98 -13.72 -17.03
C THR A 83 8.59 -15.19 -17.05
N THR A 84 9.55 -16.06 -16.78
CA THR A 84 9.38 -17.50 -16.64
C THR A 84 10.12 -18.02 -15.41
N GLU A 85 9.73 -19.21 -14.94
CA GLU A 85 10.44 -19.88 -13.86
C GLU A 85 11.92 -20.17 -14.18
N ALA A 86 12.24 -20.46 -15.45
CA ALA A 86 13.62 -20.66 -15.89
C ALA A 86 14.45 -19.38 -15.79
N GLU A 87 13.90 -18.23 -16.19
CA GLU A 87 14.56 -16.93 -16.06
C GLU A 87 14.72 -16.53 -14.59
N ARG A 88 13.70 -16.77 -13.75
CA ARG A 88 13.78 -16.55 -12.30
C ARG A 88 14.94 -17.32 -11.67
N GLN A 89 15.10 -18.60 -12.03
CA GLN A 89 16.22 -19.42 -11.54
C GLN A 89 17.58 -18.90 -11.98
N LEU A 90 17.69 -18.35 -13.20
CA LEU A 90 18.93 -17.77 -13.70
C LEU A 90 19.32 -16.47 -12.97
N THR A 91 18.35 -15.63 -12.63
CA THR A 91 18.63 -14.37 -11.90
C THR A 91 18.73 -14.57 -10.38
N GLY A 92 18.24 -15.70 -9.85
CA GLY A 92 18.16 -15.96 -8.42
C GLY A 92 17.13 -15.09 -7.69
N GLY A 93 16.29 -14.38 -8.44
CA GLY A 93 15.28 -13.48 -7.90
C GLY A 93 13.99 -14.19 -7.45
N ALA A 94 13.12 -13.48 -6.76
CA ALA A 94 11.87 -14.03 -6.23
C ALA A 94 10.73 -14.08 -7.25
N PHE A 95 10.78 -13.25 -8.30
CA PHE A 95 9.60 -12.93 -9.11
C PHE A 95 9.48 -13.77 -10.39
N VAL A 96 8.27 -14.24 -10.69
CA VAL A 96 7.80 -14.55 -12.05
C VAL A 96 6.63 -13.63 -12.34
N ASP A 97 6.75 -12.70 -13.30
CA ASP A 97 5.65 -11.79 -13.67
C ASP A 97 5.57 -11.59 -15.19
N ARG A 98 4.62 -10.80 -15.66
CA ARG A 98 4.33 -10.58 -17.07
C ARG A 98 5.17 -9.41 -17.63
N PRO A 99 5.57 -9.46 -18.91
CA PRO A 99 6.11 -8.30 -19.60
C PRO A 99 5.24 -7.05 -19.38
N PRO A 100 5.82 -5.83 -19.31
CA PRO A 100 7.20 -5.48 -19.61
C PRO A 100 8.19 -5.74 -18.47
N PHE A 101 7.78 -6.41 -17.39
CA PHE A 101 8.71 -6.89 -16.37
C PHE A 101 9.81 -7.76 -17.00
N THR A 102 11.07 -7.51 -16.63
CA THR A 102 12.23 -8.27 -17.14
C THR A 102 12.92 -9.08 -16.06
N GLY A 103 12.60 -8.85 -14.78
CA GLY A 103 13.29 -9.49 -13.67
C GLY A 103 14.72 -9.03 -13.43
N THR A 104 15.16 -7.94 -14.06
CA THR A 104 16.52 -7.42 -13.91
C THR A 104 16.68 -6.47 -12.71
N GLY A 105 15.59 -6.14 -12.01
CA GLY A 105 15.57 -5.07 -11.00
C GLY A 105 15.50 -3.66 -11.60
N PHE A 106 15.26 -3.54 -12.92
CA PHE A 106 15.10 -2.27 -13.62
C PHE A 106 13.87 -2.30 -14.54
N VAL A 107 13.27 -1.12 -14.76
CA VAL A 107 12.19 -0.95 -15.74
C VAL A 107 12.75 -1.10 -17.15
N ALA A 108 12.02 -1.80 -18.03
CA ALA A 108 12.33 -1.89 -19.45
C ALA A 108 12.00 -0.58 -20.18
N ALA A 109 12.88 0.41 -20.05
CA ALA A 109 12.74 1.70 -20.72
C ALA A 109 14.02 2.10 -21.43
N GLU A 110 13.94 2.33 -22.75
CA GLU A 110 15.11 2.63 -23.58
C GLU A 110 15.78 3.93 -23.14
N GLY A 111 17.11 3.89 -22.98
CA GLY A 111 17.91 5.07 -22.61
C GLY A 111 17.76 5.53 -21.16
N MET A 112 16.99 4.81 -20.31
CA MET A 112 16.79 5.15 -18.91
C MET A 112 17.23 4.01 -18.00
N VAL A 113 17.84 4.36 -16.86
CA VAL A 113 18.19 3.41 -15.79
C VAL A 113 17.28 3.71 -14.61
N ILE A 114 16.18 2.98 -14.51
CA ILE A 114 15.17 3.18 -13.47
C ILE A 114 15.15 1.94 -12.56
N PRO A 115 15.69 2.02 -11.34
CA PRO A 115 15.59 0.95 -10.36
C PRO A 115 14.12 0.62 -10.08
N LEU A 116 13.81 -0.67 -10.06
CA LEU A 116 12.47 -1.19 -9.81
C LEU A 116 12.46 -1.94 -8.48
N TYR A 117 11.59 -1.50 -7.59
CA TYR A 117 11.34 -2.15 -6.31
C TYR A 117 9.91 -2.66 -6.26
N TRP A 118 9.67 -3.68 -5.47
CA TRP A 118 8.33 -4.11 -5.09
C TRP A 118 8.06 -3.67 -3.65
N LEU A 119 7.02 -2.86 -3.47
CA LEU A 119 6.57 -2.41 -2.16
C LEU A 119 5.69 -3.50 -1.54
N VAL A 120 6.15 -4.04 -0.42
CA VAL A 120 5.34 -4.92 0.43
C VAL A 120 4.08 -4.17 0.83
N HIS A 121 2.94 -4.88 0.81
CA HIS A 121 1.64 -4.27 1.06
C HIS A 121 1.62 -3.51 2.40
N SER A 122 1.51 -2.19 2.35
CA SER A 122 1.67 -1.28 3.50
C SER A 122 0.54 -0.27 3.57
N ARG A 123 0.35 0.35 4.74
CA ARG A 123 -0.44 1.60 4.83
C ARG A 123 0.35 2.72 4.16
N ILE A 124 -0.35 3.55 3.39
CA ILE A 124 0.20 4.75 2.77
C ILE A 124 0.75 5.67 3.88
N PRO A 125 2.00 6.15 3.78
CA PRO A 125 2.55 7.01 4.82
C PRO A 125 1.86 8.37 4.82
N ALA A 126 1.72 8.94 6.02
CA ALA A 126 1.30 10.31 6.23
C ALA A 126 2.10 11.28 5.34
N GLY A 127 1.40 12.24 4.74
CA GLY A 127 1.97 13.24 3.83
C GLY A 127 2.02 12.82 2.36
N ALA A 128 1.77 11.55 2.02
CA ALA A 128 1.77 11.08 0.63
C ALA A 128 0.80 11.86 -0.27
N GLU A 129 1.18 12.04 -1.53
CA GLU A 129 0.45 12.84 -2.51
C GLU A 129 -0.02 11.97 -3.68
N LEU A 130 -1.29 12.09 -4.04
CA LEU A 130 -1.82 11.60 -5.30
C LEU A 130 -1.79 12.75 -6.31
N VAL A 131 -0.96 12.61 -7.34
CA VAL A 131 -0.71 13.62 -8.36
C VAL A 131 -1.17 13.11 -9.71
N ARG A 132 -1.97 13.91 -10.41
CA ARG A 132 -2.42 13.65 -11.77
C ARG A 132 -1.50 14.31 -12.77
N TYR A 133 -1.03 13.53 -13.73
CA TYR A 133 -0.31 14.00 -14.90
C TYR A 133 -1.21 14.00 -16.11
N HIS A 134 -1.35 15.15 -16.75
CA HIS A 134 -2.18 15.33 -17.94
C HIS A 134 -1.34 15.18 -19.23
N ALA A 135 -2.01 14.91 -20.35
CA ALA A 135 -1.35 14.74 -21.65
C ALA A 135 -0.52 15.95 -22.13
N ASP A 136 -0.79 17.15 -21.60
CA ASP A 136 -0.04 18.39 -21.88
C ASP A 136 1.19 18.59 -20.98
N GLY A 137 1.47 17.64 -20.08
CA GLY A 137 2.57 17.73 -19.12
C GLY A 137 2.23 18.44 -17.81
N ARG A 138 0.99 18.93 -17.65
CA ARG A 138 0.56 19.59 -16.41
C ARG A 138 0.41 18.57 -15.27
N GLU A 139 0.86 18.97 -14.10
CA GLU A 139 0.65 18.25 -12.84
C GLU A 139 -0.48 18.89 -12.02
N GLU A 140 -1.28 18.06 -11.37
CA GLU A 140 -2.37 18.47 -10.50
C GLU A 140 -2.38 17.63 -9.23
N LEU A 141 -2.32 18.26 -8.06
CA LEU A 141 -2.49 17.56 -6.79
C LEU A 141 -3.98 17.17 -6.63
N VAL A 142 -4.27 15.87 -6.73
CA VAL A 142 -5.63 15.31 -6.59
C VAL A 142 -6.00 15.21 -5.12
N ALA A 143 -5.11 14.62 -4.31
CA ALA A 143 -5.33 14.42 -2.89
C ALA A 143 -4.02 14.26 -2.11
N ARG A 144 -4.07 14.54 -0.80
CA ARG A 144 -3.00 14.21 0.15
C ARG A 144 -3.54 13.24 1.20
N TYR A 145 -2.81 12.17 1.49
CA TYR A 145 -3.05 11.33 2.65
C TYR A 145 -2.46 12.02 3.88
N VAL A 146 -3.30 12.44 4.83
CA VAL A 146 -2.85 13.24 5.97
C VAL A 146 -2.25 12.34 7.04
N ASP A 147 -3.08 11.45 7.59
CA ASP A 147 -2.74 10.46 8.61
C ASP A 147 -3.91 9.46 8.71
N VAL A 148 -3.74 8.42 9.51
CA VAL A 148 -4.72 7.36 9.77
C VAL A 148 -6.08 7.87 10.31
N VAL A 149 -6.15 9.08 10.86
CA VAL A 149 -7.39 9.68 11.39
C VAL A 149 -8.16 10.42 10.29
N HIS A 150 -7.46 11.20 9.49
CA HIS A 150 -8.05 12.13 8.51
C HIS A 150 -8.12 11.52 7.11
N GLY A 151 -7.31 10.50 6.82
CA GLY A 151 -7.24 9.83 5.53
C GLY A 151 -6.90 10.78 4.39
N TRP A 152 -7.57 10.57 3.25
CA TRP A 152 -7.38 11.38 2.04
C TRP A 152 -8.12 12.72 2.11
N ARG A 153 -7.41 13.81 1.78
CA ARG A 153 -7.97 15.14 1.57
C ARG A 153 -7.82 15.60 0.13
N SER A 154 -8.93 15.92 -0.52
CA SER A 154 -8.98 16.43 -1.90
C SER A 154 -9.61 17.82 -1.92
N GLY A 155 -8.95 18.78 -2.58
CA GLY A 155 -9.42 20.18 -2.61
C GLY A 155 -9.64 20.80 -1.22
N GLY A 156 -8.89 20.35 -0.21
CA GLY A 156 -9.04 20.75 1.19
C GLY A 156 -10.18 20.08 1.96
N THR A 157 -11.02 19.29 1.27
CA THR A 157 -12.16 18.57 1.85
C THR A 157 -11.71 17.19 2.35
N GLU A 158 -12.18 16.81 3.52
CA GLU A 158 -12.04 15.45 4.07
C GLU A 158 -13.39 14.74 4.12
N LYS A 159 -13.37 13.42 4.26
CA LYS A 159 -14.58 12.60 4.30
C LYS A 159 -14.98 12.20 5.71
N PRO A 160 -16.28 12.16 6.02
CA PRO A 160 -16.75 11.60 7.29
C PRO A 160 -16.31 10.15 7.45
N ALA A 161 -15.91 9.79 8.66
CA ALA A 161 -15.47 8.46 9.07
C ALA A 161 -16.52 7.38 8.82
N ALA A 162 -17.80 7.72 8.92
CA ALA A 162 -18.90 6.80 8.65
C ALA A 162 -18.95 6.33 7.18
N SER A 163 -18.32 7.07 6.25
CA SER A 163 -18.16 6.65 4.86
C SER A 163 -16.75 6.14 4.55
N LEU A 164 -15.88 5.98 5.56
CA LEU A 164 -14.54 5.42 5.42
C LEU A 164 -14.50 3.98 5.94
N PRO A 165 -13.64 3.11 5.37
CA PRO A 165 -13.38 1.77 5.90
C PRO A 165 -12.83 1.84 7.34
N GLN A 166 -13.04 0.78 8.12
CA GLN A 166 -12.35 0.65 9.40
C GLN A 166 -10.83 0.65 9.21
N VAL A 167 -10.10 1.12 10.22
CA VAL A 167 -8.64 1.14 10.18
C VAL A 167 -8.13 -0.27 10.38
N SER A 168 -7.58 -0.85 9.32
CA SER A 168 -7.02 -2.19 9.41
C SER A 168 -5.84 -2.23 10.36
N ARG A 169 -5.91 -3.11 11.37
CA ARG A 169 -4.79 -3.40 12.27
C ARG A 169 -3.69 -4.25 11.63
N PHE A 170 -3.96 -4.86 10.47
CA PHE A 170 -3.08 -5.82 9.80
C PHE A 170 -2.03 -5.16 8.88
N VAL A 171 -2.10 -3.84 8.74
CA VAL A 171 -1.21 -3.06 7.89
C VAL A 171 -0.96 -1.69 8.52
N GLY A 172 0.28 -1.24 8.47
CA GLY A 172 0.67 0.07 9.02
C GLY A 172 1.02 0.03 10.51
N PRO A 173 1.43 1.19 11.07
CA PRO A 173 1.90 1.27 12.44
C PRO A 173 0.79 0.98 13.47
N MET A 174 1.21 0.32 14.54
CA MET A 174 0.48 0.08 15.77
C MET A 174 1.33 0.60 16.94
N ALA A 175 0.69 1.27 17.88
CA ALA A 175 1.35 1.85 19.04
C ALA A 175 0.71 1.34 20.33
N ARG A 176 1.54 1.03 21.33
CA ARG A 176 1.08 0.81 22.71
C ARG A 176 1.17 2.10 23.50
N TRP A 177 0.03 2.55 23.99
CA TRP A 177 -0.11 3.74 24.83
C TRP A 177 -1.11 3.45 25.96
N ASN A 178 -0.75 3.77 27.21
CA ASN A 178 -1.53 3.43 28.41
C ASN A 178 -2.02 1.96 28.42
N ASP A 179 -1.08 1.02 28.22
CA ASP A 179 -1.32 -0.43 28.21
C ASP A 179 -2.33 -0.95 27.19
N THR A 180 -2.69 -0.12 26.20
CA THR A 180 -3.62 -0.48 25.12
C THR A 180 -2.95 -0.28 23.75
N TYR A 181 -3.29 -1.13 22.79
CA TYR A 181 -2.79 -1.04 21.42
C TYR A 181 -3.77 -0.30 20.52
N PHE A 182 -3.25 0.65 19.74
CA PHE A 182 -4.02 1.45 18.79
C PHE A 182 -3.35 1.41 17.43
N SER A 183 -4.16 1.44 16.37
CA SER A 183 -3.66 1.78 15.03
C SER A 183 -3.13 3.21 15.06
N ALA A 184 -2.01 3.45 14.38
CA ALA A 184 -1.33 4.73 14.45
C ALA A 184 -0.65 5.11 13.13
N ASP A 185 -0.29 6.39 13.02
CA ASP A 185 0.72 6.89 12.09
C ASP A 185 1.75 7.74 12.86
N LEU A 186 2.97 7.79 12.34
CA LEU A 186 3.99 8.74 12.81
C LEU A 186 3.94 10.00 11.96
N VAL A 187 3.86 11.16 12.60
CA VAL A 187 3.85 12.46 11.93
C VAL A 187 4.87 13.37 12.62
N GLY A 188 6.05 13.52 12.01
CA GLY A 188 7.19 14.15 12.67
C GLY A 188 7.59 13.36 13.92
N ASP A 189 7.66 14.04 15.07
CA ASP A 189 8.00 13.45 16.37
C ASP A 189 6.77 13.02 17.20
N GLU A 190 5.58 13.08 16.61
CA GLU A 190 4.32 12.68 17.24
C GLU A 190 3.82 11.34 16.69
N VAL A 191 3.08 10.62 17.52
CA VAL A 191 2.31 9.46 17.14
C VAL A 191 0.83 9.83 17.18
N VAL A 192 0.15 9.68 16.05
CA VAL A 192 -1.29 9.90 15.90
C VAL A 192 -2.00 8.57 16.10
N LEU A 193 -2.68 8.41 17.23
CA LEU A 193 -3.42 7.20 17.60
C LEU A 193 -4.88 7.29 17.14
N VAL A 194 -5.45 6.18 16.67
CA VAL A 194 -6.89 6.05 16.36
C VAL A 194 -7.54 5.04 17.29
N ALA A 195 -8.70 5.40 17.83
CA ALA A 195 -9.60 4.51 18.56
C ALA A 195 -10.89 4.25 17.76
N GLU A 196 -11.24 2.98 17.57
CA GLU A 196 -12.47 2.56 16.87
C GLU A 196 -13.48 1.91 17.84
N PHE A 197 -13.73 2.57 18.98
CA PHE A 197 -14.73 2.15 19.96
C PHE A 197 -15.43 3.36 20.60
N GLU A 198 -16.59 3.12 21.21
CA GLU A 198 -17.37 4.14 21.91
C GLU A 198 -16.68 4.53 23.24
N SER A 199 -16.87 5.78 23.67
CA SER A 199 -16.30 6.34 24.92
C SER A 199 -14.77 6.51 24.97
N ALA A 200 -14.09 6.67 23.83
CA ALA A 200 -12.65 6.96 23.83
C ALA A 200 -12.28 8.30 24.50
N ASP A 201 -13.22 9.23 24.67
CA ASP A 201 -13.06 10.47 25.44
C ASP A 201 -12.71 10.22 26.91
N GLU A 202 -13.16 9.11 27.51
CA GLU A 202 -12.78 8.71 28.87
C GLU A 202 -11.26 8.43 28.98
N LEU A 203 -10.61 8.10 27.86
CA LEU A 203 -9.16 7.93 27.73
C LEU A 203 -8.47 9.21 27.19
N GLY A 204 -9.20 10.31 27.12
CA GLY A 204 -8.73 11.61 26.62
C GLY A 204 -8.47 11.64 25.12
N PHE A 205 -9.17 10.83 24.33
CA PHE A 205 -9.22 11.01 22.87
C PHE A 205 -10.16 12.17 22.52
N GLU A 206 -9.88 12.82 21.40
CA GLU A 206 -10.69 13.88 20.82
C GLU A 206 -11.38 13.37 19.54
N ARG A 207 -12.47 14.03 19.13
CA ARG A 207 -13.10 13.73 17.83
C ARG A 207 -12.53 14.63 16.75
N ALA A 208 -11.97 14.01 15.71
CA ALA A 208 -11.62 14.73 14.48
C ALA A 208 -12.88 15.19 13.74
N SER A 209 -12.72 16.09 12.77
CA SER A 209 -13.82 16.51 11.89
C SER A 209 -14.33 15.38 10.98
N THR A 210 -13.54 14.32 10.78
CA THR A 210 -14.01 13.06 10.20
C THR A 210 -14.99 12.33 11.13
N GLY A 211 -14.92 12.56 12.44
CA GLY A 211 -15.70 11.87 13.47
C GLY A 211 -14.96 10.69 14.11
N ARG A 212 -13.76 10.33 13.62
CA ARG A 212 -12.89 9.35 14.29
C ARG A 212 -12.38 9.90 15.61
N TRP A 213 -12.24 9.01 16.59
CA TRP A 213 -11.53 9.30 17.81
C TRP A 213 -10.03 9.23 17.56
N PHE A 214 -9.32 10.27 17.98
CA PHE A 214 -7.87 10.31 17.85
C PHE A 214 -7.20 10.92 19.06
N ARG A 215 -5.90 10.64 19.20
CA ARG A 215 -5.04 11.33 20.15
C ARG A 215 -3.65 11.52 19.54
N ARG A 216 -3.07 12.71 19.72
CA ARG A 216 -1.66 12.96 19.43
C ARG A 216 -0.88 12.85 20.73
N VAL A 217 0.21 12.08 20.69
CA VAL A 217 1.11 11.89 21.82
C VAL A 217 2.54 12.02 21.33
N ALA A 218 3.45 12.47 22.19
CA ALA A 218 4.86 12.49 21.84
C ALA A 218 5.36 11.05 21.62
N ARG A 219 6.28 10.84 20.68
CA ARG A 219 6.87 9.51 20.45
C ARG A 219 7.40 8.86 21.73
N ALA A 220 7.93 9.63 22.67
CA ALA A 220 8.46 9.15 23.95
C ALA A 220 7.39 8.61 24.92
N GLU A 221 6.11 8.95 24.73
CA GLU A 221 4.99 8.46 25.55
C GLU A 221 4.49 7.08 25.09
N VAL A 222 4.92 6.61 23.91
CA VAL A 222 4.55 5.32 23.34
C VAL A 222 5.59 4.26 23.74
N THR A 223 5.14 3.22 24.43
CA THR A 223 6.02 2.16 24.96
C THR A 223 6.41 1.12 23.92
N GLU A 224 5.57 0.90 22.91
CA GLU A 224 5.84 -0.02 21.81
C GLU A 224 5.34 0.58 20.49
N LEU A 225 6.12 0.43 19.42
CA LEU A 225 5.76 0.88 18.08
C LEU A 225 6.19 -0.18 17.06
N PHE A 226 5.22 -0.77 16.37
CA PHE A 226 5.46 -1.92 15.49
C PHE A 226 4.42 -1.97 14.37
N GLU A 227 4.67 -2.77 13.33
CA GLU A 227 3.65 -3.22 12.39
C GLU A 227 3.21 -4.64 12.78
N MET A 228 1.90 -4.90 12.86
CA MET A 228 1.42 -6.27 12.97
C MET A 228 1.48 -6.93 11.58
N TYR A 229 2.23 -8.02 11.48
CA TYR A 229 2.41 -8.78 10.25
C TYR A 229 1.86 -10.19 10.41
N VAL A 230 0.70 -10.44 9.80
CA VAL A 230 0.01 -11.73 9.89
C VAL A 230 0.10 -12.47 8.57
N THR A 231 0.72 -13.64 8.60
CA THR A 231 0.77 -14.55 7.46
C THR A 231 -0.09 -15.78 7.72
N ALA A 232 -0.51 -16.42 6.64
CA ALA A 232 -1.30 -17.64 6.66
C ALA A 232 -1.10 -18.41 5.35
N LYS A 233 -1.68 -19.60 5.26
CA LYS A 233 -1.87 -20.33 4.01
C LYS A 233 -3.33 -20.37 3.60
N VAL A 234 -3.56 -20.21 2.30
CA VAL A 234 -4.86 -20.41 1.65
C VAL A 234 -4.61 -21.23 0.39
N ALA A 235 -5.35 -22.32 0.21
CA ALA A 235 -5.21 -23.20 -0.97
C ALA A 235 -3.74 -23.62 -1.26
N GLY A 236 -2.94 -23.80 -0.19
CA GLY A 236 -1.54 -24.23 -0.29
C GLY A 236 -0.52 -23.12 -0.58
N VAL A 237 -0.94 -21.87 -0.79
CA VAL A 237 -0.03 -20.74 -0.98
C VAL A 237 0.05 -19.83 0.23
N GLU A 238 1.22 -19.22 0.43
CA GLU A 238 1.46 -18.24 1.48
C GLU A 238 0.84 -16.89 1.12
N VAL A 239 0.13 -16.33 2.09
CA VAL A 239 -0.54 -15.04 1.97
C VAL A 239 -0.30 -14.20 3.22
N ARG A 240 -0.35 -12.89 3.07
CA ARG A 240 -0.45 -11.93 4.18
C ARG A 240 -1.90 -11.51 4.34
N VAL A 241 -2.41 -11.52 5.57
CA VAL A 241 -3.69 -10.88 5.91
C VAL A 241 -3.46 -9.38 5.94
N VAL A 242 -4.25 -8.63 5.15
CA VAL A 242 -4.14 -7.17 5.03
C VAL A 242 -5.43 -6.45 5.39
N ASP A 243 -6.52 -7.18 5.58
CA ASP A 243 -7.73 -6.64 6.17
C ASP A 243 -8.63 -7.73 6.74
N GLN A 244 -9.56 -7.35 7.61
CA GLN A 244 -10.56 -8.25 8.17
C GLN A 244 -11.85 -7.48 8.47
N TRP A 245 -13.00 -8.08 8.15
CA TRP A 245 -14.31 -7.53 8.44
C TRP A 245 -15.33 -8.63 8.70
N THR A 246 -16.48 -8.24 9.25
CA THR A 246 -17.64 -9.13 9.40
C THR A 246 -18.61 -8.88 8.25
N GLN A 247 -18.97 -9.94 7.52
CA GLN A 247 -19.96 -9.87 6.45
C GLN A 247 -21.39 -9.68 7.01
N PRO A 248 -22.38 -9.26 6.18
CA PRO A 248 -23.76 -9.07 6.64
C PRO A 248 -24.42 -10.32 7.23
N ASP A 249 -23.95 -11.51 6.86
CA ASP A 249 -24.39 -12.80 7.39
C ASP A 249 -23.70 -13.20 8.71
N GLY A 250 -22.82 -12.34 9.24
CA GLY A 250 -22.05 -12.57 10.46
C GLY A 250 -20.75 -13.35 10.26
N VAL A 251 -20.43 -13.78 9.03
CA VAL A 251 -19.21 -14.54 8.76
C VAL A 251 -18.01 -13.59 8.71
N ALA A 252 -16.97 -13.91 9.49
CA ALA A 252 -15.71 -13.17 9.45
C ALA A 252 -14.96 -13.46 8.14
N ALA A 253 -14.60 -12.40 7.43
CA ALA A 253 -13.85 -12.44 6.18
C ALA A 253 -12.53 -11.69 6.31
N ALA A 254 -11.54 -12.10 5.53
CA ALA A 254 -10.24 -11.48 5.46
C ALA A 254 -9.89 -11.13 4.01
N ARG A 255 -9.22 -9.99 3.83
CA ARG A 255 -8.50 -9.68 2.60
C ARG A 255 -7.09 -10.21 2.76
N VAL A 256 -6.64 -10.99 1.80
CA VAL A 256 -5.29 -11.53 1.77
C VAL A 256 -4.56 -11.13 0.50
N THR A 257 -3.25 -10.89 0.61
CA THR A 257 -2.34 -10.65 -0.52
C THR A 257 -1.36 -11.82 -0.65
N TYR A 258 -1.13 -12.27 -1.88
CA TYR A 258 -0.23 -13.40 -2.16
C TYR A 258 1.24 -13.00 -2.04
N LEU A 259 2.02 -13.80 -1.32
CA LEU A 259 3.43 -13.53 -1.03
C LEU A 259 4.42 -14.31 -1.92
N GLY A 260 3.94 -15.21 -2.78
CA GLY A 260 4.84 -16.10 -3.52
C GLY A 260 5.45 -15.50 -4.79
N HIS A 261 5.08 -14.26 -5.17
CA HIS A 261 5.64 -13.52 -6.31
C HIS A 261 5.66 -14.25 -7.67
N ASN A 262 4.85 -15.29 -7.82
CA ASN A 262 4.76 -16.07 -9.06
C ASN A 262 3.37 -15.89 -9.70
N ALA A 263 3.32 -15.14 -10.79
CA ALA A 263 2.10 -14.83 -11.52
C ALA A 263 1.43 -16.08 -12.12
N ASP A 264 2.19 -17.12 -12.52
CA ASP A 264 1.60 -18.36 -13.05
C ASP A 264 0.80 -19.08 -11.97
N ILE A 265 1.34 -19.16 -10.76
CA ILE A 265 0.64 -19.77 -9.61
C ILE A 265 -0.58 -18.91 -9.23
N ALA A 266 -0.40 -17.60 -9.10
CA ALA A 266 -1.48 -16.70 -8.69
C ALA A 266 -2.67 -16.72 -9.67
N GLU A 267 -2.38 -16.67 -10.98
CA GLU A 267 -3.40 -16.72 -12.03
C GLU A 267 -4.03 -18.12 -12.14
N GLY A 268 -3.23 -19.19 -11.96
CA GLY A 268 -3.75 -20.57 -11.90
C GLY A 268 -4.71 -20.81 -10.72
N LEU A 269 -4.50 -20.12 -9.61
CA LEU A 269 -5.40 -20.10 -8.45
C LEU A 269 -6.55 -19.09 -8.58
N GLN A 270 -6.64 -18.39 -9.71
CA GLN A 270 -7.67 -17.38 -9.98
C GLN A 270 -7.70 -16.25 -8.93
N LEU A 271 -6.54 -15.90 -8.37
CA LEU A 271 -6.43 -14.74 -7.51
C LEU A 271 -6.71 -13.47 -8.33
N THR A 272 -7.32 -12.46 -7.70
CA THR A 272 -7.61 -11.19 -8.36
C THR A 272 -6.33 -10.40 -8.52
N LYS A 273 -5.90 -10.16 -9.76
CA LYS A 273 -4.82 -9.21 -10.04
C LYS A 273 -5.35 -7.79 -9.82
N VAL A 274 -4.89 -7.15 -8.75
CA VAL A 274 -5.29 -5.76 -8.41
C VAL A 274 -4.28 -4.75 -8.94
N ASP A 275 -3.05 -5.18 -9.22
CA ASP A 275 -1.98 -4.39 -9.81
C ASP A 275 -0.90 -5.31 -10.43
N ALA A 276 0.07 -4.75 -11.16
CA ALA A 276 1.28 -5.46 -11.56
C ALA A 276 2.01 -6.00 -10.33
N GLY A 277 2.30 -7.31 -10.33
CA GLY A 277 2.93 -8.00 -9.21
C GLY A 277 2.09 -8.09 -7.93
N VAL A 278 0.78 -7.78 -7.96
CA VAL A 278 -0.09 -7.83 -6.77
C VAL A 278 -1.34 -8.64 -7.05
N TYR A 279 -1.48 -9.74 -6.31
CA TYR A 279 -2.62 -10.64 -6.40
C TYR A 279 -3.26 -10.80 -5.02
N GLU A 280 -4.59 -10.71 -4.98
CA GLU A 280 -5.36 -10.73 -3.74
C GLU A 280 -6.57 -11.67 -3.81
N ALA A 281 -7.09 -12.03 -2.65
CA ALA A 281 -8.38 -12.69 -2.51
C ALA A 281 -9.11 -12.24 -1.25
N SER A 282 -10.44 -12.26 -1.31
CA SER A 282 -11.30 -12.23 -0.13
C SER A 282 -11.63 -13.67 0.27
N VAL A 283 -11.31 -14.05 1.50
CA VAL A 283 -11.49 -15.42 2.01
C VAL A 283 -12.26 -15.40 3.32
N ALA A 284 -12.93 -16.50 3.66
CA ALA A 284 -13.45 -16.65 5.01
C ALA A 284 -12.27 -16.83 5.97
N VAL A 285 -12.33 -16.24 7.17
CA VAL A 285 -11.26 -16.36 8.17
C VAL A 285 -11.01 -17.82 8.55
N ALA A 286 -12.05 -18.65 8.53
CA ALA A 286 -11.95 -20.10 8.76
C ALA A 286 -11.14 -20.85 7.69
N GLN A 287 -10.86 -20.25 6.53
CA GLN A 287 -10.02 -20.84 5.49
C GLN A 287 -8.52 -20.57 5.71
N LEU A 288 -8.17 -19.66 6.63
CA LEU A 288 -6.77 -19.36 6.95
C LEU A 288 -6.15 -20.51 7.74
N GLN A 289 -5.09 -21.09 7.20
CA GLN A 289 -4.30 -22.15 7.83
C GLN A 289 -2.94 -21.62 8.26
N ASP A 290 -2.25 -22.30 9.19
CA ASP A 290 -0.90 -21.96 9.63
C ASP A 290 -0.74 -20.45 9.95
N VAL A 291 -1.71 -19.86 10.66
CA VAL A 291 -1.71 -18.43 10.95
C VAL A 291 -0.57 -18.08 11.89
N VAL A 292 0.31 -17.19 11.43
CA VAL A 292 1.45 -16.68 12.21
C VAL A 292 1.30 -15.17 12.35
N THR A 293 1.28 -14.70 13.60
CA THR A 293 1.30 -13.28 13.94
C THR A 293 2.70 -12.89 14.39
N SER A 294 3.28 -11.91 13.71
CA SER A 294 4.58 -11.32 14.07
C SER A 294 4.43 -9.82 14.31
N GLN A 295 5.25 -9.27 15.20
CA GLN A 295 5.44 -7.83 15.33
C GLN A 295 6.74 -7.44 14.61
N LEU A 296 6.65 -6.52 13.67
CA LEU A 296 7.81 -5.98 12.98
C LEU A 296 8.17 -4.63 13.56
N VAL A 297 9.40 -4.51 14.06
CA VAL A 297 9.93 -3.26 14.63
C VAL A 297 11.08 -2.78 13.75
N PRO A 298 10.85 -1.81 12.86
CA PRO A 298 11.92 -1.11 12.14
C PRO A 298 12.99 -0.61 13.11
N ALA A 299 14.25 -0.62 12.68
CA ALA A 299 15.36 -0.17 13.53
C ALA A 299 15.15 1.26 14.06
N ALA A 300 14.57 2.14 13.25
CA ALA A 300 14.25 3.52 13.64
C ALA A 300 13.12 3.64 14.68
N TRP A 301 12.39 2.55 14.96
CA TRP A 301 11.31 2.53 15.97
C TRP A 301 11.74 1.87 17.28
N GLN A 302 12.94 1.29 17.34
CA GLN A 302 13.49 0.76 18.58
C GLN A 302 13.72 1.91 19.56
N ALA A 303 13.27 1.72 20.81
CA ALA A 303 13.43 2.68 21.90
C ALA A 303 14.86 2.65 22.45
#